data_AF-G2PMT9-F1
#
_entry.id   AF-G2PMT9-F1
#
_cell.length_a   1.000
_cell.length_b   1.000
_cell.length_c   1.000
_cell.angle_alpha   90.00
_cell.angle_beta   90.00
_cell.angle_gamma   90.00
#
_symmetry.space_group_name_H-M   'P 1'
#
loop_
_entity.id
_entity.type
_entity.pdbx_description
1 polymer ?
#
loop_
_entity_poly.entity_id
_entity_poly.type
_entity_poly.pdbx_seq_one_letter_code
_entity_poly.pdbx_strand_id
1 'polypeptide(L)'
;MNQNQNKLKTSVALLRIFIGWHFLFEGVVKMYNPEWTSFGYLATAQGPFEWFFTMLIGDATIGWVDTLNIIALMVVGVTFTLGIFERIGAIVGIGLLALYFLAHPPFPGLTQMNAEGNYWLINKNLIELVACIVIYQLPTGAYFGLDYLRKNKLKTQEQ
;
A
#
# COMPACT_ATOMS: atom_id res chain seq x y z
N MET A 1 -16.89 27.49 -7.78
CA MET A 1 -16.63 26.43 -6.77
C MET A 1 -16.38 25.05 -7.39
N ASN A 2 -17.13 24.61 -8.41
CA ASN A 2 -17.02 23.25 -8.98
C ASN A 2 -15.70 22.91 -9.69
N GLN A 3 -15.02 23.87 -10.32
CA GLN A 3 -13.80 23.59 -11.09
C GLN A 3 -12.63 23.13 -10.20
N ASN A 4 -12.43 23.76 -9.04
CA ASN A 4 -11.36 23.38 -8.11
C ASN A 4 -11.61 22.00 -7.50
N GLN A 5 -12.88 21.66 -7.24
CA GLN A 5 -13.27 20.34 -6.75
C GLN A 5 -12.99 19.25 -7.77
N ASN A 6 -13.24 19.50 -9.06
CA ASN A 6 -12.92 18.54 -10.11
C ASN A 6 -11.41 18.37 -10.28
N LYS A 7 -10.64 19.46 -10.26
CA LYS A 7 -9.16 19.40 -10.29
C LYS A 7 -8.61 18.57 -9.14
N LEU A 8 -9.09 18.80 -7.91
CA LEU A 8 -8.70 18.01 -6.73
C LEU A 8 -8.99 16.52 -6.92
N LYS A 9 -10.20 16.16 -7.37
CA LYS A 9 -10.58 14.77 -7.65
C LYS A 9 -9.69 14.13 -8.71
N THR A 10 -9.34 14.85 -9.77
CA THR A 10 -8.41 14.36 -10.80
C THR A 10 -7.02 14.12 -10.22
N SER A 11 -6.48 15.05 -9.41
CA SER A 11 -5.18 14.88 -8.76
C SER A 11 -5.17 13.68 -7.81
N VAL A 12 -6.23 13.49 -7.01
CA VAL A 12 -6.35 12.33 -6.11
C VAL A 12 -6.52 11.02 -6.89
N ALA A 13 -7.23 11.04 -8.03
CA ALA A 13 -7.35 9.86 -8.89
C ALA A 13 -6.00 9.45 -9.50
N LEU A 14 -5.19 10.42 -9.93
CA LEU A 14 -3.83 10.15 -10.41
C LEU A 14 -2.94 9.59 -9.30
N LEU A 15 -2.98 10.21 -8.10
CA LEU A 15 -2.28 9.71 -6.92
C LEU A 15 -2.66 8.26 -6.60
N ARG A 16 -3.97 7.96 -6.60
CA ARG A 16 -4.50 6.62 -6.39
C ARG A 16 -3.94 5.62 -7.41
N ILE A 17 -3.94 5.96 -8.70
CA ILE A 17 -3.44 5.07 -9.76
C ILE A 17 -1.93 4.84 -9.62
N PHE A 18 -1.15 5.86 -9.30
CA PHE A 18 0.30 5.74 -9.18
C PHE A 18 0.71 4.88 -7.98
N ILE A 19 0.05 5.09 -6.83
CA ILE A 19 0.27 4.24 -5.64
C ILE A 19 -0.21 2.82 -5.92
N GLY A 20 -1.38 2.66 -6.56
CA GLY A 20 -1.89 1.36 -6.96
C GLY A 20 -0.92 0.61 -7.86
N TRP A 21 -0.35 1.30 -8.86
CA TRP A 21 0.66 0.71 -9.74
C TRP A 21 1.92 0.29 -8.98
N HIS A 22 2.43 1.13 -8.08
CA HIS A 22 3.61 0.82 -7.29
C HIS A 22 3.40 -0.42 -6.40
N PHE A 23 2.30 -0.48 -5.65
CA PHE A 23 1.93 -1.65 -4.85
C PHE A 23 1.77 -2.90 -5.70
N LEU A 24 1.11 -2.78 -6.86
CA LEU A 24 0.87 -3.92 -7.75
C LEU A 24 2.19 -4.46 -8.30
N PHE A 25 3.07 -3.58 -8.78
CA PHE A 25 4.37 -3.97 -9.31
C PHE A 25 5.23 -4.66 -8.23
N GLU A 26 5.28 -4.08 -7.03
CA GLU A 26 5.98 -4.67 -5.89
C GLU A 26 5.45 -6.06 -5.51
N GLY A 27 4.14 -6.28 -5.59
CA GLY A 27 3.52 -7.59 -5.36
C GLY A 27 3.82 -8.60 -6.47
N VAL A 28 3.71 -8.17 -7.73
CA VAL A 28 3.97 -8.98 -8.92
C VAL A 28 5.41 -9.48 -8.94
N VAL A 29 6.39 -8.59 -8.72
CA VAL A 29 7.81 -8.97 -8.71
C VAL A 29 8.12 -10.02 -7.64
N LYS A 30 7.49 -9.91 -6.46
CA LYS A 30 7.66 -10.89 -5.37
C LYS A 30 6.99 -12.22 -5.69
N MET A 31 5.80 -12.18 -6.30
CA MET A 31 5.09 -13.39 -6.72
C MET A 31 5.84 -14.18 -7.81
N TYR A 32 6.52 -13.48 -8.73
CA TYR A 32 7.29 -14.12 -9.81
C TYR A 32 8.71 -14.54 -9.40
N ASN A 33 9.17 -14.15 -8.22
CA ASN A 33 10.47 -14.56 -7.70
C ASN A 33 10.27 -15.67 -6.65
N PRO A 34 10.45 -16.96 -7.00
CA PRO A 34 10.24 -18.07 -6.07
C PRO A 34 11.24 -18.07 -4.90
N GLU A 35 12.37 -17.37 -5.03
CA GLU A 35 13.37 -17.22 -3.99
C GLU A 35 13.10 -16.00 -3.08
N TRP A 36 12.08 -15.20 -3.38
CA TRP A 36 11.77 -14.02 -2.56
C TRP A 36 11.18 -14.45 -1.21
N THR A 37 11.69 -13.84 -0.14
CA THR A 37 11.16 -13.99 1.22
C THR A 37 11.31 -12.68 1.99
N SER A 38 10.41 -12.46 2.96
CA SER A 38 10.49 -11.37 3.93
C SER A 38 11.53 -11.62 5.03
N PHE A 39 12.13 -12.82 5.09
CA PHE A 39 13.09 -13.20 6.16
C PHE A 39 14.18 -12.14 6.36
N GLY A 40 14.87 -11.73 5.30
CA GLY A 40 15.98 -10.78 5.43
C GLY A 40 15.52 -9.39 5.91
N TYR A 41 14.30 -9.00 5.54
CA TYR A 41 13.69 -7.76 6.00
C TYR A 41 13.31 -7.83 7.48
N LEU A 42 12.71 -8.94 7.93
CA LEU A 42 12.29 -9.12 9.33
C LEU A 42 13.47 -9.38 10.27
N ALA A 43 14.49 -10.11 9.81
CA ALA A 43 15.68 -10.45 10.60
C ALA A 43 16.53 -9.23 10.96
N THR A 44 16.38 -8.14 10.19
CA THR A 44 17.09 -6.88 10.40
C THR A 44 16.19 -5.80 10.99
N ALA A 45 14.96 -6.16 11.41
CA ALA A 45 14.02 -5.24 12.03
C ALA A 45 14.64 -4.57 13.26
N GLN A 46 14.34 -3.29 13.45
CA GLN A 46 14.91 -2.46 14.51
C GLN A 46 13.82 -1.66 15.21
N GLY A 47 14.10 -1.22 16.44
CA GLY A 47 13.22 -0.34 17.20
C GLY A 47 12.36 -1.07 18.22
N PRO A 48 11.33 -0.42 18.80
CA PRO A 48 10.63 -0.92 19.98
C PRO A 48 9.80 -2.20 19.74
N PHE A 49 9.53 -2.53 18.48
CA PHE A 49 8.74 -3.70 18.08
C PHE A 49 9.58 -4.81 17.44
N GLU A 50 10.92 -4.76 17.55
CA GLU A 50 11.81 -5.79 17.01
C GLU A 50 11.41 -7.21 17.43
N TRP A 51 11.07 -7.39 18.72
CA TRP A 51 10.60 -8.67 19.26
C TRP A 51 9.39 -9.24 18.51
N PHE A 52 8.47 -8.39 18.06
CA PHE A 52 7.28 -8.81 17.31
C PHE A 52 7.65 -9.33 15.92
N PHE A 53 8.50 -8.59 15.19
CA PHE A 53 8.91 -8.96 13.84
C PHE A 53 9.83 -10.18 13.82
N THR A 54 10.72 -10.30 14.80
CA THR A 54 11.62 -11.45 14.91
C THR A 54 10.90 -12.75 15.22
N MET A 55 9.77 -12.72 15.96
CA MET A 55 8.92 -13.91 16.15
C MET A 55 8.28 -14.41 14.86
N LEU A 56 8.05 -13.53 13.87
CA LEU A 56 7.42 -13.90 12.60
C LEU A 56 8.37 -14.67 11.67
N ILE A 57 9.66 -14.75 12.00
CA ILE A 57 10.71 -15.38 11.21
C ILE A 57 10.71 -16.91 11.32
N GLY A 58 9.99 -17.48 12.28
CA GLY A 58 9.97 -18.93 12.50
C GLY A 58 9.58 -19.73 11.25
N ASP A 59 10.13 -20.95 11.12
CA ASP A 59 9.92 -21.82 9.96
C ASP A 59 8.43 -22.06 9.64
N ALA A 60 7.58 -22.12 10.68
CA ALA A 60 6.15 -22.32 10.53
C ALA A 60 5.38 -21.04 10.15
N THR A 61 5.94 -19.84 10.37
CA THR A 61 5.26 -18.55 10.20
C THR A 61 5.72 -17.80 8.95
N ILE A 62 6.99 -17.93 8.55
CA ILE A 62 7.59 -17.11 7.49
C ILE A 62 6.85 -17.25 6.15
N GLY A 63 6.47 -18.47 5.76
CA GLY A 63 5.73 -18.69 4.51
C GLY A 63 4.34 -18.04 4.49
N TRP A 64 3.66 -17.98 5.65
CA TRP A 64 2.40 -17.24 5.78
C TRP A 64 2.62 -15.74 5.65
N VAL A 65 3.67 -15.22 6.27
CA VAL A 65 4.00 -13.78 6.20
C VAL A 65 4.32 -13.39 4.76
N ASP A 66 5.14 -14.16 4.07
CA ASP A 66 5.48 -13.94 2.65
C ASP A 66 4.23 -13.93 1.77
N THR A 67 3.37 -14.93 1.94
CA THR A 67 2.12 -15.06 1.18
C THR A 67 1.16 -13.90 1.46
N LEU A 68 0.94 -13.56 2.74
CA LEU A 68 0.06 -12.46 3.13
C LEU A 68 0.59 -11.11 2.64
N ASN A 69 1.91 -10.92 2.65
CA ASN A 69 2.56 -9.72 2.15
C ASN A 69 2.29 -9.52 0.65
N ILE A 70 2.51 -10.57 -0.14
CA ILE A 70 2.25 -10.56 -1.58
C ILE A 70 0.76 -10.31 -1.85
N ILE A 71 -0.13 -11.04 -1.18
CA ILE A 71 -1.59 -10.86 -1.35
C ILE A 71 -2.01 -9.44 -0.99
N ALA A 72 -1.51 -8.88 0.11
CA ALA A 72 -1.83 -7.52 0.53
C ALA A 72 -1.38 -6.50 -0.53
N LEU A 73 -0.14 -6.61 -1.03
CA LEU A 73 0.37 -5.75 -2.11
C LEU A 73 -0.51 -5.82 -3.36
N MET A 74 -0.87 -7.04 -3.79
CA MET A 74 -1.70 -7.27 -4.97
C MET A 74 -3.12 -6.72 -4.80
N VAL A 75 -3.76 -6.97 -3.65
CA VAL A 75 -5.12 -6.48 -3.36
C VAL A 75 -5.17 -4.96 -3.35
N VAL A 76 -4.22 -4.31 -2.66
CA VAL A 76 -4.13 -2.83 -2.64
C VAL A 76 -3.88 -2.32 -4.06
N GLY A 77 -2.91 -2.90 -4.76
CA GLY A 77 -2.54 -2.48 -6.10
C GLY A 77 -3.70 -2.58 -7.11
N VAL A 78 -4.44 -3.70 -7.11
CA VAL A 78 -5.60 -3.89 -8.00
C VAL A 78 -6.75 -2.94 -7.64
N THR A 79 -7.11 -2.85 -6.36
CA THR A 79 -8.21 -1.98 -5.91
C THR A 79 -7.93 -0.51 -6.22
N PHE A 80 -6.70 -0.05 -5.98
CA PHE A 80 -6.25 1.30 -6.30
C PHE A 80 -6.01 1.54 -7.78
N THR A 81 -5.65 0.56 -8.59
CA THR A 81 -5.51 0.79 -10.03
C THR A 81 -6.89 0.87 -10.68
N LEU A 82 -7.76 -0.10 -10.41
CA LEU A 82 -9.08 -0.22 -11.03
C LEU A 82 -10.13 0.75 -10.47
N GLY A 83 -9.92 1.26 -9.26
CA GLY A 83 -10.84 2.18 -8.58
C GLY A 83 -12.08 1.49 -8.07
N ILE A 84 -11.89 0.27 -7.56
CA ILE A 84 -12.94 -0.57 -6.97
C ILE A 84 -12.56 -0.87 -5.53
N PHE A 85 -13.53 -0.81 -4.62
CA PHE A 85 -13.31 -1.07 -3.18
C PHE A 85 -12.14 -0.28 -2.56
N GLU A 86 -11.93 0.96 -3.03
CA GLU A 86 -10.76 1.78 -2.69
C GLU A 86 -10.59 1.99 -1.19
N ARG A 87 -11.70 2.10 -0.43
CA ARG A 87 -11.63 2.25 1.03
C ARG A 87 -11.04 1.01 1.71
N ILE A 88 -11.39 -0.17 1.24
CA ILE A 88 -10.85 -1.44 1.77
C ILE A 88 -9.37 -1.53 1.38
N GLY A 89 -9.05 -1.26 0.10
CA GLY A 89 -7.67 -1.17 -0.37
C GLY A 89 -6.83 -0.20 0.45
N ALA A 90 -7.38 0.97 0.79
CA ALA A 90 -6.67 1.96 1.58
C ALA A 90 -6.41 1.50 3.01
N ILE A 91 -7.38 0.84 3.67
CA ILE A 91 -7.17 0.26 5.01
C ILE A 91 -6.06 -0.78 4.98
N VAL A 92 -6.08 -1.70 4.00
CA VAL A 92 -5.04 -2.72 3.85
C VAL A 92 -3.67 -2.09 3.58
N GLY A 93 -3.62 -1.09 2.68
CA GLY A 93 -2.38 -0.37 2.36
C GLY A 93 -1.81 0.41 3.55
N ILE A 94 -2.66 1.07 4.34
CA ILE A 94 -2.26 1.75 5.58
C ILE A 94 -1.67 0.74 6.57
N GLY A 95 -2.37 -0.38 6.80
CA GLY A 95 -1.89 -1.42 7.71
C GLY A 95 -0.54 -2.00 7.28
N LEU A 96 -0.41 -2.34 6.00
CA LEU A 96 0.83 -2.90 5.46
C LEU A 96 2.02 -1.94 5.57
N LEU A 97 1.84 -0.68 5.14
CA LEU A 97 2.89 0.33 5.22
C LEU A 97 3.24 0.69 6.67
N ALA A 98 2.26 0.65 7.58
CA ALA A 98 2.52 0.83 9.00
C ALA A 98 3.42 -0.28 9.53
N LEU A 99 3.17 -1.55 9.16
CA LEU A 99 4.05 -2.66 9.54
C LEU A 99 5.46 -2.47 9.00
N TYR A 100 5.62 -2.06 7.74
CA TYR A 100 6.95 -1.78 7.18
C TYR A 100 7.65 -0.61 7.90
N PHE A 101 6.92 0.46 8.19
CA PHE A 101 7.47 1.60 8.94
C PHE A 101 7.90 1.20 10.35
N LEU A 102 7.10 0.38 11.03
CA LEU A 102 7.39 -0.09 12.39
C LEU A 102 8.52 -1.12 12.45
N ALA A 103 8.71 -1.91 11.39
CA ALA A 103 9.82 -2.85 11.28
C ALA A 103 11.17 -2.14 11.10
N HIS A 104 11.18 -1.02 10.36
CA HIS A 104 12.37 -0.23 10.08
C HIS A 104 12.09 1.28 10.24
N PRO A 105 11.93 1.77 11.48
CA PRO A 105 11.70 3.18 11.73
C PRO A 105 12.98 3.97 11.41
N PRO A 106 12.89 5.11 10.68
CA PRO A 106 14.04 5.92 10.30
C PRO A 106 14.55 6.78 11.46
N PHE A 107 14.83 6.19 12.62
CA PHE A 107 15.31 6.90 13.80
C PHE A 107 16.82 7.14 13.74
N PRO A 108 17.30 8.27 14.30
CA PRO A 108 18.73 8.55 14.39
C PRO A 108 19.44 7.47 15.22
N GLY A 109 20.57 6.98 14.70
CA GLY A 109 21.39 5.95 15.35
C GLY A 109 21.09 4.51 14.93
N LEU A 110 20.01 4.28 14.16
CA LEU A 110 19.71 2.97 13.55
C LEU A 110 20.37 2.84 12.18
N THR A 111 20.93 1.66 11.89
CA THR A 111 21.54 1.38 10.59
C THR A 111 20.46 1.18 9.53
N GLN A 112 20.40 2.11 8.59
CA GLN A 112 19.46 2.08 7.48
C GLN A 112 19.99 1.14 6.37
N MET A 113 19.70 -0.16 6.47
CA MET A 113 19.99 -1.09 5.37
C MET A 113 19.06 -0.80 4.18
N ASN A 114 19.64 -0.65 2.99
CA ASN A 114 18.92 -0.42 1.73
C ASN A 114 18.07 0.86 1.67
N ALA A 115 18.35 1.88 2.51
CA ALA A 115 17.69 3.17 2.38
C ALA A 115 18.23 3.94 1.18
N GLU A 116 17.32 4.41 0.34
CA GLU A 116 17.61 5.24 -0.84
C GLU A 116 18.07 6.68 -0.47
N GLY A 117 18.22 7.00 0.82
CA GLY A 117 18.64 8.31 1.31
C GLY A 117 18.77 8.38 2.84
N ASN A 118 19.04 9.58 3.35
CA ASN A 118 19.15 9.84 4.78
C ASN A 118 17.81 10.33 5.33
N TYR A 119 17.04 9.42 5.94
CA TYR A 119 15.74 9.73 6.54
C TYR A 119 15.89 9.97 8.04
N TRP A 120 15.29 11.05 8.57
CA TRP A 120 15.30 11.35 10.01
C TRP A 120 13.99 10.98 10.74
N LEU A 121 12.89 10.87 9.99
CA LEU A 121 11.58 10.43 10.51
C LEU A 121 10.62 10.02 9.38
N ILE A 122 10.70 10.72 8.25
CA ILE A 122 9.80 10.55 7.11
C ILE A 122 10.53 9.75 6.03
N ASN A 123 10.09 8.50 5.81
CA ASN A 123 10.55 7.66 4.71
C ASN A 123 9.44 7.50 3.64
N LYS A 124 9.75 6.80 2.54
CA LYS A 124 8.79 6.55 1.46
C LYS A 124 7.51 5.86 1.94
N ASN A 125 7.64 4.87 2.83
CA ASN A 125 6.50 4.13 3.37
C ASN A 125 5.52 5.05 4.11
N LEU A 126 6.04 6.00 4.91
CA LEU A 126 5.20 6.94 5.64
C LEU A 126 4.48 7.93 4.70
N ILE A 127 5.16 8.39 3.64
CA ILE A 127 4.56 9.27 2.63
C ILE A 127 3.41 8.54 1.92
N GLU A 128 3.63 7.31 1.49
CA GLU A 128 2.60 6.50 0.83
C GLU A 128 1.45 6.15 1.79
N LEU A 129 1.74 5.93 3.07
CA LEU A 129 0.72 5.66 4.09
C LEU A 129 -0.22 6.85 4.23
N VAL A 130 0.33 8.07 4.34
CA VAL A 130 -0.47 9.30 4.39
C VAL A 130 -1.27 9.48 3.11
N ALA A 131 -0.71 9.14 1.95
CA ALA A 131 -1.46 9.17 0.70
C ALA A 131 -2.61 8.15 0.66
N CYS A 132 -2.43 6.95 1.20
CA CYS A 132 -3.52 5.99 1.40
C CYS A 132 -4.62 6.54 2.32
N ILE A 133 -4.26 7.28 3.38
CA ILE A 133 -5.24 7.98 4.23
C ILE A 133 -6.03 9.02 3.42
N VAL A 134 -5.37 9.78 2.54
CA VAL A 134 -6.04 10.74 1.65
C VAL A 134 -7.02 10.02 0.72
N ILE A 135 -6.63 8.90 0.12
CA ILE A 135 -7.50 8.09 -0.77
C ILE A 135 -8.69 7.52 0.01
N TYR A 136 -8.49 7.09 1.26
CA TYR A 136 -9.57 6.62 2.13
C TYR A 136 -10.63 7.72 2.37
N GLN A 137 -10.17 8.95 2.65
CA GLN A 137 -11.04 10.10 2.91
C GLN A 137 -11.71 10.63 1.63
N LEU A 138 -11.00 10.60 0.50
CA LEU A 138 -11.44 11.12 -0.79
C LEU A 138 -11.44 10.00 -1.85
N PRO A 139 -12.37 9.02 -1.76
CA PRO A 139 -12.47 7.97 -2.77
C PRO A 139 -12.88 8.57 -4.11
N THR A 140 -12.12 8.24 -5.16
CA THR A 140 -12.28 8.80 -6.52
C THR A 140 -12.83 7.78 -7.52
N GLY A 141 -13.10 6.54 -7.12
CA GLY A 141 -13.55 5.48 -8.03
C GLY A 141 -14.92 5.71 -8.66
N ALA A 142 -15.78 6.46 -7.96
CA ALA A 142 -17.07 6.90 -8.50
C ALA A 142 -16.94 8.07 -9.49
N TYR A 143 -15.78 8.74 -9.56
CA TYR A 143 -15.49 9.83 -10.51
C TYR A 143 -14.70 9.32 -11.71
N PHE A 144 -13.65 8.52 -11.46
CA PHE A 144 -12.79 7.93 -12.48
C PHE A 144 -12.34 6.56 -11.98
N GLY A 145 -12.98 5.50 -12.47
CA GLY A 145 -12.73 4.12 -12.07
C GLY A 145 -13.78 3.16 -12.64
N LEU A 146 -13.54 1.85 -12.52
CA LEU A 146 -14.52 0.85 -12.97
C LEU A 146 -15.84 0.93 -12.17
N ASP A 147 -15.82 1.45 -10.94
CA ASP A 147 -17.05 1.66 -10.15
C ASP A 147 -18.00 2.68 -10.80
N TYR A 148 -17.46 3.68 -11.51
CA TYR A 148 -18.27 4.61 -12.31
C TYR A 148 -18.99 3.90 -13.47
N LEU A 149 -18.28 3.06 -14.23
CA LEU A 149 -18.86 2.32 -15.36
C LEU A 149 -19.96 1.35 -14.90
N ARG A 150 -19.74 0.66 -13.77
CA ARG A 150 -20.74 -0.25 -13.19
C ARG A 150 -22.03 0.48 -12.80
N LYS A 151 -21.91 1.62 -12.10
CA LYS A 151 -23.08 2.42 -11.67
C LYS A 151 -23.84 3.03 -12.85
N ASN A 152 -23.13 3.44 -13.91
CA ASN A 152 -23.78 4.01 -15.09
C ASN A 152 -24.54 2.94 -15.89
N LYS A 153 -23.99 1.72 -16.02
CA LYS A 153 -24.70 0.61 -16.66
C LYS A 153 -25.97 0.19 -15.92
N LEU A 154 -25.96 0.17 -14.59
CA LEU A 154 -27.16 -0.17 -13.80
C LEU A 154 -28.30 0.85 -14.03
N LYS A 155 -27.99 2.14 -14.11
CA LYS A 155 -29.00 3.18 -14.40
C LYS A 155 -29.64 3.07 -15.78
N THR A 156 -28.90 2.59 -16.79
CA THR A 156 -29.43 2.41 -18.15
C THR A 156 -30.32 1.16 -18.28
N GLN A 157 -30.26 0.21 -17.34
CA GLN A 157 -31.11 -0.99 -17.35
C GLN A 157 -32.44 -0.79 -16.61
N GLU A 158 -32.57 0.30 -15.84
CA GLU A 158 -33.79 0.68 -15.11
C GLU A 158 -34.66 1.72 -15.88
N GLN A 159 -34.26 2.09 -17.09
CA GLN A 159 -34.99 2.97 -18.01
C GLN A 159 -35.51 2.19 -19.21
#